data_AF-A0A951CUE1-F1
#
_entry.id   AF-A0A951CUE1-F1
#
_cell.length_a   1.000
_cell.length_b   1.000
_cell.length_c   1.000
_cell.angle_alpha   90.00
_cell.angle_beta   90.00
_cell.angle_gamma   90.00
#
_symmetry.space_group_name_H-M   'P 1'
#
loop_
_entity.id
_entity.type
_entity.pdbx_description
1 polymer ?
#
loop_
_entity_poly.entity_id
_entity_poly.type
_entity_poly.pdbx_seq_one_letter_code
_entity_poly.pdbx_strand_id
1 'polypeptide(L)'
;MKKTISAIFLSAALLTPVYLNAQDRDDHRDEHHDNRYYDKHHKDYHEWNANEDRAYHMYWEQRHRDYVDWNRASAAQQQAYWDWRHRHSDAVLQINVGH
;
A
#
# COMPACT_ATOMS: atom_id res chain seq x y z
N MET A 1 15.60 64.39 17.17
CA MET A 1 16.54 63.28 17.41
C MET A 1 15.82 61.96 17.14
N LYS A 2 16.33 61.13 16.22
CA LYS A 2 16.30 59.63 16.13
C LYS A 2 15.04 58.88 16.64
N LYS A 3 14.37 57.98 15.94
CA LYS A 3 14.88 56.79 15.21
C LYS A 3 13.81 56.23 14.24
N THR A 4 14.30 55.58 13.20
CA THR A 4 13.62 54.86 12.13
C THR A 4 13.15 53.45 12.54
N ILE A 5 12.41 52.83 11.61
CA ILE A 5 12.23 51.39 11.32
C ILE A 5 11.18 50.63 12.15
N SER A 6 10.17 50.08 11.46
CA SER A 6 9.86 48.63 11.38
C SER A 6 8.45 48.43 10.81
N ALA A 7 8.30 48.07 9.54
CA ALA A 7 8.47 46.73 8.95
C ALA A 7 7.12 46.00 8.90
N ILE A 8 6.66 45.78 7.67
CA ILE A 8 5.41 45.12 7.29
C ILE A 8 5.54 43.64 7.64
N PHE A 9 4.67 43.12 8.50
CA PHE A 9 4.58 41.68 8.74
C PHE A 9 3.84 41.02 7.56
N LEU A 10 4.63 40.53 6.61
CA LEU A 10 4.19 39.64 5.53
C LEU A 10 4.20 38.22 6.08
N SER A 11 3.03 37.60 6.28
CA SER A 11 2.92 36.22 6.76
C SER A 11 1.63 35.57 6.27
N ALA A 12 1.68 34.98 5.09
CA ALA A 12 0.83 33.84 4.74
C ALA A 12 1.80 32.73 4.32
N ALA A 13 2.07 31.84 5.27
CA ALA A 13 2.89 30.68 5.09
C ALA A 13 2.27 29.78 4.00
N LEU A 14 3.05 29.50 2.96
CA LEU A 14 2.77 28.39 2.05
C LEU A 14 2.95 27.10 2.86
N LEU A 15 1.84 26.58 3.38
CA LEU A 15 1.79 25.22 3.92
C LEU A 15 1.85 24.25 2.74
N THR A 16 3.05 24.05 2.20
CA THR A 16 3.32 22.90 1.34
C THR A 16 3.81 21.78 2.26
N PRO A 17 3.04 20.72 2.51
CA PRO A 17 3.60 19.51 3.07
C PRO A 17 4.51 18.91 2.00
N VAL A 18 5.80 19.25 2.04
CA VAL A 18 6.81 18.38 1.44
C VAL A 18 6.94 17.22 2.41
N TYR A 19 6.20 16.15 2.12
CA TYR A 19 6.36 14.87 2.77
C TYR A 19 7.80 14.41 2.58
N LEU A 20 8.64 14.67 3.58
CA LEU A 20 9.93 14.03 3.75
C LEU A 20 9.62 12.54 4.02
N ASN A 21 9.65 11.72 2.97
CA ASN A 21 9.79 10.27 3.14
C ASN A 21 11.22 10.03 3.62
N ALA A 22 11.36 10.10 4.94
CA ALA A 22 12.57 9.69 5.62
C ALA A 22 12.69 8.17 5.48
N GLN A 23 13.70 7.75 4.74
CA GLN A 23 14.62 6.68 5.13
C GLN A 23 13.96 5.39 5.65
N ASP A 24 13.74 4.44 4.74
CA ASP A 24 13.91 3.05 5.11
C ASP A 24 15.10 2.51 4.32
N ARG A 25 16.27 2.61 4.95
CA ARG A 25 17.45 1.82 4.62
C ARG A 25 17.32 0.55 5.44
N ASP A 26 16.67 -0.45 4.89
CA ASP A 26 16.90 -1.83 5.30
C ASP A 26 17.53 -2.58 4.12
N ASP A 27 18.82 -2.83 4.30
CA ASP A 27 19.73 -3.58 3.44
C ASP A 27 19.45 -5.08 3.60
N HIS A 28 18.20 -5.47 3.37
CA HIS A 28 17.79 -6.87 3.30
C HIS A 28 17.45 -7.21 1.86
N ARG A 29 18.49 -7.69 1.18
CA ARG A 29 18.44 -8.43 -0.06
C ARG A 29 17.72 -9.76 0.15
N ASP A 30 16.47 -9.70 0.60
CA ASP A 30 15.60 -10.86 0.65
C ASP A 30 15.09 -11.08 -0.77
N GLU A 31 15.69 -12.08 -1.41
CA GLU A 31 14.99 -13.01 -2.29
C GLU A 31 13.82 -12.39 -3.08
N HIS A 32 14.16 -11.60 -4.10
CA HIS A 32 13.25 -11.22 -5.19
C HIS A 32 12.80 -12.50 -5.94
N HIS A 33 12.03 -13.35 -5.28
CA HIS A 33 11.15 -14.28 -5.95
C HIS A 33 10.14 -13.40 -6.67
N ASP A 34 10.35 -13.30 -7.98
CA ASP A 34 9.56 -12.59 -8.98
C ASP A 34 8.16 -13.25 -9.06
N ASN A 35 7.42 -13.26 -7.94
CA ASN A 35 6.09 -13.83 -7.79
C ASN A 35 5.07 -12.83 -8.36
N ARG A 36 5.30 -12.45 -9.62
CA ARG A 36 4.37 -11.66 -10.42
C ARG A 36 3.30 -12.57 -10.97
N TYR A 37 2.06 -12.32 -10.56
CA TYR A 37 0.89 -13.02 -11.05
C TYR A 37 0.19 -12.16 -12.10
N TYR A 38 0.01 -12.74 -13.29
CA TYR A 38 -0.70 -12.07 -14.37
C TYR A 38 -2.21 -12.31 -14.23
N ASP A 39 -2.97 -11.24 -13.96
CA ASP A 39 -4.42 -11.29 -14.04
C ASP A 39 -4.87 -11.04 -15.47
N LYS A 40 -5.29 -12.12 -16.15
CA LYS A 40 -5.81 -12.07 -17.53
C LYS A 40 -7.09 -11.24 -17.64
N HIS A 41 -7.90 -11.15 -16.59
CA HIS A 41 -9.19 -10.48 -16.62
C HIS A 41 -9.03 -8.96 -16.68
N HIS A 42 -8.14 -8.42 -15.85
CA HIS A 42 -7.85 -6.99 -15.79
C HIS A 42 -6.63 -6.57 -16.63
N LYS A 43 -5.91 -7.56 -17.18
CA LYS A 43 -4.67 -7.38 -17.95
C LYS A 43 -3.58 -6.64 -17.15
N ASP A 44 -3.53 -6.91 -15.85
CA ASP A 44 -2.61 -6.28 -14.91
C ASP A 44 -1.62 -7.32 -14.34
N TYR A 45 -0.48 -6.83 -13.86
CA TYR A 45 0.52 -7.65 -13.17
C TYR A 45 0.51 -7.31 -11.69
N HIS A 46 0.24 -8.31 -10.86
CA HIS A 46 0.27 -8.17 -9.41
C HIS A 46 1.53 -8.80 -8.84
N GLU A 47 2.25 -8.03 -8.02
CA GLU A 47 3.39 -8.54 -7.27
C GLU A 47 2.95 -9.10 -5.92
N TRP A 48 3.32 -10.35 -5.65
CA TRP A 48 3.06 -10.97 -4.37
C TRP A 48 4.07 -10.51 -3.31
N ASN A 49 3.77 -9.36 -2.72
CA ASN A 49 4.56 -8.75 -1.65
C ASN A 49 3.97 -9.08 -0.26
N ALA A 50 4.68 -8.73 0.83
CA ALA A 50 4.18 -8.92 2.20
C ALA A 50 2.80 -8.28 2.45
N ASN A 51 2.52 -7.15 1.80
CA ASN A 51 1.20 -6.51 1.84
C ASN A 51 0.10 -7.35 1.16
N GLU A 52 0.44 -8.04 0.07
CA GLU A 52 -0.48 -8.90 -0.65
C GLU A 52 -0.77 -10.17 0.14
N ASP A 53 0.24 -10.75 0.80
CA ASP A 53 0.06 -11.88 1.70
C ASP A 53 -0.91 -11.56 2.86
N ARG A 54 -0.75 -10.39 3.48
CA ARG A 54 -1.66 -9.92 4.53
C ARG A 54 -3.09 -9.73 4.02
N ALA A 55 -3.23 -9.11 2.85
CA ALA A 55 -4.53 -8.92 2.23
C ALA A 55 -5.21 -10.27 1.88
N TYR A 56 -4.42 -11.25 1.44
CA TYR A 56 -4.89 -12.60 1.17
C TYR A 56 -5.38 -13.31 2.42
N HIS A 57 -4.66 -13.19 3.54
CA HIS A 57 -5.15 -13.69 4.83
C HIS A 57 -6.49 -13.05 5.23
N MET A 58 -6.57 -11.71 5.17
CA MET A 58 -7.79 -10.99 5.49
C MET A 58 -8.97 -11.34 4.58
N TYR A 59 -8.72 -11.66 3.31
CA TYR A 59 -9.73 -12.14 2.37
C TYR A 59 -10.41 -13.42 2.87
N TRP A 60 -9.64 -14.34 3.46
CA TRP A 60 -10.15 -15.60 4.02
C TRP A 60 -10.84 -15.38 5.37
N GLU A 61 -10.27 -14.53 6.22
CA GLU A 61 -10.86 -14.18 7.52
C GLU A 61 -12.24 -13.54 7.37
N GLN A 62 -12.39 -12.56 6.47
CA GLN A 62 -13.68 -11.90 6.20
C GLN A 62 -14.72 -12.84 5.60
N ARG A 63 -14.28 -13.89 4.91
CA ARG A 63 -15.18 -14.90 4.32
C ARG A 63 -15.53 -16.01 5.30
N HIS A 64 -14.92 -16.05 6.49
CA HIS A 64 -15.06 -17.14 7.47
C HIS A 64 -14.82 -18.51 6.83
N ARG A 65 -13.80 -18.61 5.99
CA ARG A 65 -13.40 -19.84 5.29
C ARG A 65 -12.01 -20.26 5.74
N ASP A 66 -11.71 -21.55 5.61
CA ASP A 66 -10.35 -22.04 5.81
C ASP A 66 -9.37 -21.33 4.88
N TYR A 67 -8.24 -20.93 5.46
CA TYR A 67 -7.13 -20.38 4.72
C TYR A 67 -6.56 -21.45 3.78
N VAL A 68 -6.42 -21.08 2.50
CA VAL A 68 -5.78 -21.92 1.49
C VAL A 68 -4.56 -21.18 1.00
N ASP A 69 -3.39 -21.83 1.05
CA ASP A 69 -2.16 -21.27 0.51
C ASP A 69 -2.31 -20.93 -0.98
N TRP A 70 -1.72 -19.83 -1.43
CA TRP A 70 -1.84 -19.35 -2.81
C TRP A 70 -1.44 -20.40 -3.85
N ASN A 71 -0.38 -21.18 -3.58
CA ASN A 71 0.10 -22.23 -4.49
C ASN A 71 -0.86 -23.44 -4.56
N ARG A 72 -1.71 -23.60 -3.54
CA ARG A 72 -2.72 -24.66 -3.46
C ARG A 72 -4.09 -24.17 -3.89
N ALA A 73 -4.29 -22.86 -4.02
CA ALA A 73 -5.53 -22.27 -4.46
C ALA A 73 -5.79 -22.60 -5.93
N SER A 74 -7.01 -23.01 -6.24
CA SER A 74 -7.46 -23.23 -7.62
C SER A 74 -7.53 -21.90 -8.38
N ALA A 75 -7.43 -21.94 -9.71
CA ALA A 75 -7.52 -20.75 -10.55
C ALA A 75 -8.79 -19.90 -10.29
N ALA A 76 -9.92 -20.54 -9.97
CA ALA A 76 -11.15 -19.86 -9.58
C ALA A 76 -11.03 -19.10 -8.25
N GLN A 77 -10.30 -19.65 -7.27
CA GLN A 77 -10.07 -18.99 -5.98
C GLN A 77 -9.11 -17.80 -6.14
N GLN A 78 -8.07 -17.96 -6.96
CA GLN A 78 -7.15 -16.87 -7.30
C GLN A 78 -7.90 -15.72 -8.01
N GLN A 79 -8.77 -16.03 -8.98
CA GLN A 79 -9.58 -15.00 -9.64
C GLN A 79 -10.55 -14.31 -8.68
N ALA A 80 -11.19 -15.06 -7.79
CA ALA A 80 -12.09 -14.50 -6.77
C ALA A 80 -11.35 -13.59 -5.78
N TYR A 81 -10.09 -13.91 -5.48
CA TYR A 81 -9.21 -13.04 -4.73
C TYR A 81 -8.95 -11.74 -5.49
N TRP A 82 -8.48 -11.81 -6.74
CA TRP A 82 -8.19 -10.60 -7.53
C TRP A 82 -9.42 -9.69 -7.69
N ASP A 83 -10.61 -10.26 -7.94
CA ASP A 83 -11.87 -9.49 -7.97
C ASP A 83 -12.17 -8.79 -6.64
N TRP A 84 -11.99 -9.50 -5.52
CA TRP A 84 -12.11 -8.88 -4.20
C TRP A 84 -11.05 -7.79 -3.99
N ARG A 85 -9.85 -8.01 -4.52
CA ARG A 85 -8.70 -7.15 -4.32
C ARG A 85 -8.83 -5.82 -5.03
N HIS A 86 -9.45 -5.80 -6.22
CA HIS A 86 -9.87 -4.58 -6.88
C HIS A 86 -10.89 -3.78 -6.07
N ARG A 87 -11.79 -4.47 -5.35
CA ARG A 87 -12.82 -3.82 -4.53
C ARG A 87 -12.33 -3.37 -3.15
N HIS A 88 -11.24 -3.95 -2.64
CA HIS A 88 -10.67 -3.68 -1.32
C HIS A 88 -9.26 -3.10 -1.37
N SER A 89 -8.86 -2.51 -2.50
CA SER A 89 -7.53 -1.89 -2.63
C SER A 89 -7.33 -0.77 -1.60
N ASP A 90 -8.36 0.08 -1.41
CA ASP A 90 -8.37 1.16 -0.42
C ASP A 90 -8.29 0.65 1.03
N ALA A 91 -9.04 -0.40 1.37
CA ALA A 91 -9.06 -0.95 2.72
C ALA A 91 -7.67 -1.46 3.15
N VAL A 92 -6.92 -2.08 2.24
CA VAL A 92 -5.54 -2.54 2.51
C VAL A 92 -4.55 -1.37 2.59
N LEU A 93 -4.74 -0.32 1.78
CA LEU A 93 -3.94 0.90 1.87
C LEU A 93 -4.18 1.64 3.21
N GLN A 94 -5.40 1.64 3.74
CA GLN A 94 -5.75 2.26 5.02
C GLN A 94 -5.11 1.54 6.22
N ILE A 95 -4.86 0.23 6.16
CA ILE A 95 -4.17 -0.52 7.23
C ILE A 95 -2.71 -0.06 7.40
N ASN A 96 -2.11 0.50 6.35
CA ASN A 96 -0.74 1.03 6.38
C ASN A 96 -0.67 2.51 6.79
N VAL A 97 -1.81 3.19 6.97
CA VAL A 97 -1.88 4.62 7.35
C VAL A 97 -2.20 4.82 8.83
N GLY A 98 -2.43 3.74 9.59
CA GLY A 98 -2.84 3.81 10.99
C GLY A 98 -2.03 2.92 11.93
N HIS A 99 -0.77 3.28 12.20
CA HIS A 99 -0.18 3.23 13.55
C HIS A 99 1.04 4.15 13.64
#